data_AF-A0A7J4B9D6-F1
#
_entry.id   AF-A0A7J4B9D6-F1
#
_cell.length_a   1.000
_cell.length_b   1.000
_cell.length_c   1.000
_cell.angle_alpha   90.00
_cell.angle_beta   90.00
_cell.angle_gamma   90.00
#
_symmetry.space_group_name_H-M   'P 1'
#
loop_
_entity.id
_entity.type
_entity.pdbx_description
1 polymer ?
#
loop_
_entity_poly.entity_id
_entity_poly.type
_entity_poly.pdbx_seq_one_letter_code
_entity_poly.pdbx_strand_id
1 'polypeptide(L)'
;DDEVSISFMLIVLYAVFAFVISSLITLFSSEYLFIDTLFETVSALSCVGLSVEVITPTAPPAAKILLILAMYVGRLEFTPLLVLRSLAARRKY
;
A
#
# COMPACT_ATOMS: atom_id res chain seq x y z
N ASP A 1 11.43 14.88 19.75
CA ASP A 1 11.78 15.05 18.33
C ASP A 1 11.77 13.75 17.54
N ASP A 2 12.29 12.64 18.08
CA ASP A 2 12.36 11.35 17.35
C ASP A 2 11.00 10.79 16.89
N GLU A 3 9.94 10.97 17.70
CA GLU A 3 8.58 10.51 17.36
C GLU A 3 8.01 11.20 16.11
N VAL A 4 8.32 12.49 15.93
CA VAL A 4 7.88 13.28 14.77
C VAL A 4 8.58 12.78 13.51
N SER A 5 9.88 12.48 13.59
CA SER A 5 10.65 11.93 12.48
C SER A 5 10.17 10.55 12.05
N ILE A 6 9.82 9.68 13.01
CA ILE A 6 9.25 8.34 12.72
C ILE A 6 7.88 8.48 12.04
N SER A 7 7.01 9.35 12.55
CA SER A 7 5.68 9.59 11.99
C SER A 7 5.75 10.12 10.55
N PHE A 8 6.66 11.06 10.30
CA PHE A 8 6.90 11.58 8.94
C PHE A 8 7.40 10.49 8.00
N MET A 9 8.35 9.67 8.44
CA MET A 9 8.87 8.56 7.64
C MET A 9 7.79 7.53 7.29
N LEU A 10 6.90 7.22 8.24
CA LEU A 10 5.76 6.33 8.02
C LEU A 10 4.81 6.86 6.95
N ILE A 11 4.44 8.14 7.03
CA ILE A 11 3.55 8.79 6.05
C ILE A 11 4.17 8.74 4.65
N VAL A 12 5.45 9.08 4.51
CA VAL A 12 6.15 9.05 3.22
C VAL A 12 6.21 7.63 2.66
N LEU A 13 6.54 6.64 3.49
CA LEU A 13 6.61 5.24 3.06
C LEU A 13 5.24 4.74 2.58
N TYR A 14 4.18 5.09 3.30
CA TYR A 14 2.81 4.73 2.94
C TYR A 14 2.38 5.37 1.60
N ALA A 15 2.71 6.65 1.40
CA ALA A 15 2.43 7.36 0.15
C ALA A 15 3.18 6.75 -1.05
N VAL A 16 4.47 6.43 -0.88
CA VAL A 16 5.27 5.77 -1.93
C VAL A 16 4.69 4.40 -2.26
N PHE A 17 4.34 3.60 -1.25
CA PHE A 17 3.81 2.26 -1.46
C PHE A 17 2.45 2.28 -2.17
N ALA A 18 1.55 3.19 -1.78
CA ALA A 18 0.28 3.41 -2.46
C ALA A 18 0.48 3.81 -3.93
N PHE A 19 1.43 4.70 -4.21
CA PHE A 19 1.73 5.16 -5.57
C PHE A 19 2.35 4.05 -6.45
N VAL A 20 3.23 3.23 -5.89
CA VAL A 20 3.83 2.09 -6.61
C VAL A 20 2.76 1.05 -6.98
N ILE A 21 1.88 0.69 -6.03
CA ILE A 21 0.82 -0.28 -6.30
C ILE A 21 -0.19 0.27 -7.32
N SER A 22 -0.62 1.53 -7.17
CA SER A 22 -1.58 2.13 -8.11
C SER A 22 -0.99 2.19 -9.52
N SER A 23 0.25 2.64 -9.67
CA SER A 23 0.95 2.67 -10.97
C SER A 23 1.08 1.28 -11.59
N LEU A 24 1.37 0.26 -10.78
CA LEU A 24 1.47 -1.11 -11.25
C LEU A 24 0.10 -1.65 -11.73
N ILE A 25 -0.98 -1.36 -11.01
CA ILE A 25 -2.35 -1.74 -11.39
C ILE A 25 -2.75 -1.05 -12.69
N THR A 26 -2.47 0.24 -12.86
CA THR A 26 -2.74 0.99 -14.10
C THR A 26 -1.95 0.42 -15.29
N LEU A 27 -0.71 -0.02 -15.07
CA LEU A 27 0.11 -0.62 -16.12
C LEU A 27 -0.46 -1.97 -16.62
N PHE A 28 -1.00 -2.77 -15.71
CA PHE A 28 -1.64 -4.05 -16.05
C PHE A 28 -3.08 -3.91 -16.53
N SER A 29 -3.74 -2.80 -16.22
CA SER A 29 -5.15 -2.56 -16.51
C SER A 29 -5.30 -1.19 -17.17
N SER A 30 -4.97 -1.14 -18.47
CA SER A 30 -4.97 0.10 -19.27
C SER A 30 -6.38 0.71 -19.48
N GLU A 31 -7.44 0.03 -19.04
CA GLU A 31 -8.83 0.47 -19.20
C GLU A 31 -9.32 1.38 -18.08
N TYR A 32 -8.60 1.48 -16.95
CA TYR A 32 -9.03 2.27 -15.78
C TYR A 32 -8.28 3.59 -15.66
N LEU A 33 -8.97 4.62 -15.19
CA LEU A 33 -8.36 5.91 -14.88
C LEU A 33 -7.40 5.74 -13.69
N PHE A 34 -6.22 6.37 -13.79
CA PHE A 34 -5.21 6.32 -12.72
C PHE A 34 -5.78 6.78 -11.37
N ILE A 35 -6.63 7.81 -11.37
CA ILE A 35 -7.21 8.37 -10.14
C ILE A 35 -8.09 7.35 -9.39
N ASP A 36 -8.87 6.54 -10.12
CA ASP A 36 -9.75 5.53 -9.56
C ASP A 36 -8.92 4.37 -8.98
N THR A 37 -7.89 3.93 -9.72
CA THR A 37 -6.97 2.88 -9.23
C THR A 37 -6.18 3.33 -7.98
N LEU A 38 -5.83 4.61 -7.88
CA LEU A 38 -5.16 5.18 -6.73
C LEU A 38 -6.10 5.20 -5.51
N PHE A 39 -7.33 5.66 -5.69
CA PHE A 39 -8.33 5.66 -4.63
C PHE A 39 -8.61 4.25 -4.11
N GLU A 40 -8.77 3.29 -5.01
CA GLU A 40 -8.96 1.86 -4.70
C GLU A 40 -7.77 1.30 -3.90
N THR A 41 -6.55 1.61 -4.36
CA THR A 41 -5.32 1.16 -3.71
C THR A 41 -5.19 1.72 -2.30
N VAL A 42 -5.48 3.01 -2.10
CA VAL A 42 -5.43 3.67 -0.78
C VAL A 42 -6.52 3.11 0.14
N SER A 43 -7.72 2.86 -0.37
CA SER A 43 -8.82 2.23 0.36
C SER A 43 -8.46 0.81 0.82
N ALA A 44 -7.82 0.02 -0.05
CA ALA A 44 -7.32 -1.31 0.29
C ALA A 44 -6.18 -1.26 1.32
N LEU A 45 -5.23 -0.34 1.16
CA LEU A 45 -4.11 -0.13 2.08
C LEU A 45 -4.58 0.28 3.48
N SER A 46 -5.65 1.09 3.56
CA SER A 46 -6.24 1.53 4.82
C SER A 46 -7.29 0.56 5.36
N CYS A 47 -7.51 -0.57 4.67
CA CYS A 47 -8.53 -1.57 5.00
C CYS A 47 -9.95 -0.98 5.17
N VAL A 48 -10.25 0.11 4.46
CA VAL A 48 -11.57 0.77 4.50
C VAL A 48 -12.59 -0.03 3.68
N GLY A 49 -12.15 -0.69 2.61
CA GLY A 49 -13.00 -1.55 1.79
C GLY A 49 -14.00 -0.80 0.91
N LEU A 50 -13.77 0.50 0.66
CA LEU A 50 -14.52 1.28 -0.32
C LEU A 50 -14.02 0.96 -1.73
N SER A 51 -14.94 0.80 -2.68
CA SER A 51 -14.62 0.50 -4.09
C SER A 51 -15.32 1.46 -5.03
N VAL A 52 -14.62 1.90 -6.07
CA VAL A 52 -15.11 2.85 -7.10
C VAL A 52 -15.21 2.13 -8.45
N GLU A 53 -15.81 0.94 -8.44
CA GLU A 53 -16.05 0.09 -9.64
C GLU A 53 -14.80 -0.42 -10.39
N VAL A 54 -13.58 -0.14 -9.92
CA VAL A 54 -12.35 -0.72 -10.49
C VAL A 54 -12.28 -2.23 -10.27
N ILE A 55 -12.83 -2.73 -9.15
CA ILE A 55 -12.95 -4.18 -8.88
C ILE A 55 -14.17 -4.78 -9.57
N THR A 56 -14.19 -4.75 -10.89
CA THR A 56 -15.22 -5.45 -11.66
C THR A 56 -14.90 -6.96 -11.70
N PRO A 57 -15.90 -7.87 -11.83
CA PRO A 57 -15.66 -9.31 -11.92
C PRO A 57 -14.68 -9.71 -13.03
N THR A 58 -14.64 -8.90 -14.10
CA THR A 58 -13.76 -8.99 -15.27
C THR A 58 -12.35 -8.45 -15.05
N ALA A 59 -12.05 -7.84 -13.89
CA ALA A 59 -10.75 -7.25 -13.61
C ALA A 59 -9.62 -8.31 -13.71
N PRO A 60 -8.44 -7.94 -14.23
CA PRO A 60 -7.33 -8.87 -14.39
C PRO A 60 -6.96 -9.55 -13.06
N PRO A 61 -6.64 -10.86 -13.07
CA PRO A 61 -6.28 -11.58 -11.85
C PRO A 61 -5.08 -10.95 -11.14
N ALA A 62 -4.16 -10.31 -11.89
CA ALA A 62 -3.03 -9.58 -11.35
C ALA A 62 -3.46 -8.40 -10.45
N ALA A 63 -4.47 -7.62 -10.85
CA ALA A 63 -4.96 -6.50 -10.05
C ALA A 63 -5.58 -6.98 -8.73
N LYS A 64 -6.33 -8.10 -8.75
CA LYS A 64 -6.91 -8.72 -7.55
C LYS A 64 -5.83 -9.18 -6.56
N ILE A 65 -4.76 -9.82 -7.05
CA ILE A 65 -3.63 -10.25 -6.21
C ILE A 65 -2.91 -9.05 -5.59
N LEU A 66 -2.67 -8.00 -6.36
CA LEU A 66 -2.05 -6.77 -5.86
C LEU A 66 -2.89 -6.08 -4.78
N LEU A 67 -4.21 -6.03 -4.94
CA LEU A 67 -5.11 -5.49 -3.91
C LEU A 67 -5.17 -6.35 -2.64
N ILE A 68 -5.15 -7.68 -2.77
CA ILE A 68 -5.06 -8.58 -1.59
C ILE A 68 -3.75 -8.35 -0.85
N LEU A 69 -2.62 -8.22 -1.56
CA LEU A 69 -1.34 -7.87 -0.95
C LEU A 69 -1.38 -6.48 -0.31
N ALA A 70 -2.02 -5.50 -0.95
CA ALA A 70 -2.20 -4.16 -0.39
C ALA A 70 -2.97 -4.18 0.93
N MET A 71 -4.07 -4.95 1.02
CA MET A 71 -4.81 -5.15 2.27
C MET A 71 -3.98 -5.85 3.34
N TYR A 72 -3.18 -6.85 2.95
CA TYR A 72 -2.33 -7.59 3.89
C TYR A 72 -1.23 -6.70 4.47
N VAL A 73 -0.59 -5.88 3.62
CA VAL A 73 0.42 -4.90 4.06
C VAL A 73 -0.22 -3.77 4.87
N GLY A 74 -1.40 -3.31 4.47
CA GLY A 74 -2.20 -2.35 5.20
C GLY A 74 -2.48 -2.78 6.64
N ARG A 75 -2.91 -4.04 6.80
CA ARG A 75 -3.16 -4.65 8.11
C ARG A 75 -1.90 -4.90 8.93
N LEU A 76 -0.76 -5.18 8.28
CA LEU A 76 0.49 -5.42 8.97
C LEU A 76 1.11 -4.16 9.58
N GLU A 77 0.68 -2.96 9.16
CA GLU A 77 1.32 -1.68 9.47
C GLU A 77 2.84 -1.68 9.19
N PHE A 78 3.39 -0.61 8.62
CA PHE A 78 4.85 -0.55 8.43
C PHE A 78 5.62 -0.47 9.77
N THR A 79 4.90 -0.25 10.87
CA THR A 79 5.41 -0.09 12.24
C THR A 79 6.22 -1.31 12.73
N PRO A 80 5.72 -2.57 12.72
CA PRO A 80 6.51 -3.74 13.07
C PRO A 80 7.72 -3.97 12.15
N LEU A 81 7.68 -3.61 10.86
CA LEU A 81 8.85 -3.71 9.98
C LEU A 81 9.97 -2.73 10.37
N LEU A 82 9.62 -1.50 10.77
CA LEU A 82 10.59 -0.53 11.26
C LEU A 82 11.16 -0.92 12.62
N VAL A 83 10.32 -1.46 13.52
CA VAL A 83 10.76 -1.97 14.81
C VAL A 83 11.64 -3.21 14.65
N LEU A 84 11.32 -4.13 13.73
CA LEU A 84 12.17 -5.27 13.43
C LEU A 84 13.52 -4.84 12.86
N ARG A 85 13.53 -3.85 11.95
CA ARG A 85 14.77 -3.28 11.41
C ARG A 85 15.61 -2.62 12.49
N SER A 86 14.99 -1.88 13.42
CA SER A 86 15.70 -1.23 14.52
C SER A 86 16.26 -2.24 15.53
N LEU A 87 15.53 -3.32 15.83
CA LEU A 87 16.01 -4.41 16.67
C LEU A 87 17.12 -5.23 16.00
N ALA A 88 17.01 -5.51 14.70
CA ALA A 88 18.06 -6.20 13.94
C ALA A 88 19.34 -5.36 13.84
N ALA A 89 19.22 -4.03 13.71
CA ALA A 89 20.35 -3.11 13.73
C ALA A 89 21.04 -3.06 15.11
N ARG A 90 20.26 -3.17 16.20
CA ARG A 90 20.81 -3.25 17.57
C ARG A 90 21.52 -4.57 17.89
N ARG A 91 21.27 -5.64 17.13
CA ARG A 91 21.93 -6.95 17.32
C ARG A 91 23.33 -7.01 16.68
N LYS A 92 23.69 -5.99 15.89
CA LYS A 92 24.96 -5.92 15.15
C LYS A 92 25.98 -4.97 15.81
N TYR A 93 25.62 -4.37 16.94
CA TYR A 93 26.49 -3.64 17.87
C TYR A 93 26.44 -4.35 19.23
#